data_AF-A0A4R2A164-F1
#
_entry.id   AF-A0A4R2A164-F1
#
_cell.length_a   1.000
_cell.length_b   1.000
_cell.length_c   1.000
_cell.angle_alpha   90.00
_cell.angle_beta   90.00
_cell.angle_gamma   90.00
#
_symmetry.space_group_name_H-M   'P 1'
#
loop_
_entity.id
_entity.type
_entity.pdbx_description
1 polymer ?
#
loop_
_entity_poly.entity_id
_entity_poly.type
_entity_poly.pdbx_seq_one_letter_code
_entity_poly.pdbx_strand_id
1 'polypeptide(L)'
;MKTPEITNHFKERWMTRVRRLNSASRKDIDQINTEITIEIANAFEQSQLIVQDALTDTVTSKTNYYLYQDIIMVTDVNIKRLITCYRISLPFPEPIVKNIIDTTMSRIGELRQNIHDRHTDLIPQWQLTNSIMTEKEREIEELQSNIDRIKDELAAIRKEDSESRAVSDRMYDEIKEYARILCNSMALKQDIIDGIC
;
A
#
# COMPACT_ATOMS: atom_id res chain seq x y z
N MET A 1 14.83 -14.79 25.39
CA MET A 1 14.32 -15.39 24.13
C MET A 1 14.52 -16.90 24.21
N LYS A 2 13.62 -17.72 23.68
CA LYS A 2 13.89 -19.17 23.54
C LYS A 2 14.96 -19.34 22.46
N THR A 3 16.02 -20.11 22.75
CA THR A 3 17.04 -20.46 21.76
C THR A 3 16.39 -21.21 20.60
N PRO A 4 16.64 -20.82 19.34
CA PRO A 4 16.08 -21.50 18.19
C PRO A 4 16.54 -22.97 18.15
N GLU A 5 15.68 -23.83 17.63
CA GLU A 5 16.01 -25.23 17.36
C GLU A 5 17.14 -25.30 16.32
N ILE A 6 18.25 -25.94 16.66
CA ILE A 6 19.38 -26.13 15.74
C ILE A 6 19.14 -27.38 14.90
N THR A 7 18.90 -27.20 13.60
CA THR A 7 18.69 -28.33 12.70
C THR A 7 19.96 -29.15 12.53
N ASN A 8 19.81 -30.45 12.22
CA ASN A 8 20.96 -31.31 11.92
C ASN A 8 21.75 -30.77 10.72
N HIS A 9 21.08 -30.21 9.72
CA HIS A 9 21.73 -29.59 8.57
C HIS A 9 22.64 -28.43 9.00
N PHE A 10 22.16 -27.57 9.91
CA PHE A 10 22.97 -26.48 10.43
C PHE A 10 24.23 -27.01 11.13
N LYS A 11 24.11 -28.04 11.98
CA LYS A 11 25.25 -28.65 12.69
C LYS A 11 26.29 -29.22 11.72
N GLU A 12 25.84 -29.94 10.69
CA GLU A 12 26.71 -30.45 9.61
C GLU A 12 27.44 -29.31 8.89
N ARG A 13 26.73 -28.21 8.56
CA ARG A 13 27.33 -27.03 7.93
C ARG A 13 28.29 -26.29 8.84
N TRP A 14 28.00 -26.17 10.13
CA TRP A 14 28.89 -25.57 11.11
C TRP A 14 30.22 -26.33 11.18
N MET A 15 30.16 -27.64 11.31
CA MET A 15 31.35 -28.49 11.38
C MET A 15 32.22 -28.40 10.12
N THR A 16 31.59 -28.44 8.95
CA THR A 16 32.29 -28.45 7.66
C THR A 16 32.79 -27.07 7.22
N ARG A 17 32.00 -26.01 7.43
CA ARG A 17 32.28 -24.66 6.89
C ARG A 17 32.90 -23.71 7.92
N VAL A 18 32.61 -23.89 9.21
CA VAL A 18 33.13 -23.05 10.29
C VAL A 18 34.36 -23.71 10.92
N ARG A 19 34.19 -24.93 11.48
CA ARG A 19 35.30 -25.68 12.12
C ARG A 19 36.26 -26.34 11.12
N ARG A 20 35.94 -26.36 9.81
CA ARG A 20 36.76 -26.95 8.72
C ARG A 20 37.16 -28.41 8.96
N LEU A 21 36.31 -29.18 9.63
CA LEU A 21 36.54 -30.61 9.84
C LEU A 21 36.11 -31.37 8.58
N ASN A 22 37.07 -32.00 7.90
CA ASN A 22 36.82 -32.79 6.69
C ASN A 22 35.91 -33.97 7.04
N SER A 23 34.73 -34.02 6.42
CA SER A 23 33.75 -35.10 6.53
C SER A 23 33.61 -35.66 7.95
N ALA A 24 33.22 -34.81 8.90
CA ALA A 24 32.84 -35.29 10.24
C ALA A 24 31.76 -36.36 10.06
N SER A 25 32.03 -37.57 10.55
CA SER A 25 31.03 -38.64 10.50
C SER A 25 29.88 -38.27 11.42
N ARG A 26 28.66 -38.77 11.17
CA ARG A 26 27.52 -38.52 12.07
C ARG A 26 27.82 -38.90 13.53
N LYS A 27 28.66 -39.92 13.75
CA LYS A 27 29.12 -40.32 15.08
C LYS A 27 29.95 -39.25 15.78
N ASP A 28 30.80 -38.54 15.04
CA ASP A 28 31.60 -37.44 15.58
C ASP A 28 30.68 -36.28 15.99
N ILE A 29 29.68 -35.96 15.17
CA ILE A 29 28.69 -34.91 15.47
C ILE A 29 27.89 -35.26 16.73
N ASP A 30 27.46 -36.51 16.87
CA ASP A 30 26.69 -36.97 18.05
C ASP A 30 27.53 -36.91 19.33
N GLN A 31 28.83 -37.17 19.25
CA GLN A 31 29.73 -37.19 20.41
C GLN A 31 30.01 -35.78 20.97
N ILE A 32 30.04 -34.75 20.12
CA ILE A 32 30.27 -33.34 20.53
C ILE A 32 29.02 -32.46 20.36
N ASN A 33 27.84 -33.08 20.23
CA ASN A 33 26.57 -32.40 19.93
C ASN A 33 26.21 -31.32 20.96
N THR A 34 26.43 -31.59 22.25
CA THR A 34 26.16 -30.64 23.34
C THR A 34 27.09 -29.43 23.26
N GLU A 35 28.39 -29.65 23.03
CA GLU A 35 29.38 -28.59 22.90
C GLU A 35 29.08 -27.69 21.70
N ILE A 36 28.84 -28.29 20.53
CA ILE A 36 28.48 -27.58 19.30
C ILE A 36 27.21 -26.76 19.51
N THR A 37 26.21 -27.32 20.18
CA THR A 37 24.93 -26.63 20.43
C THR A 37 25.13 -25.39 21.29
N ILE A 38 25.98 -25.47 22.32
CA ILE A 38 26.32 -24.32 23.18
C ILE A 38 27.10 -23.27 22.37
N GLU A 39 28.09 -23.68 21.59
CA GLU A 39 28.88 -22.77 20.75
C GLU A 39 27.99 -22.00 19.76
N ILE A 40 27.12 -22.71 19.03
CA ILE A 40 26.19 -22.11 18.07
C ILE A 40 25.22 -21.16 18.77
N ALA A 41 24.71 -21.53 19.94
CA ALA A 41 23.81 -20.66 20.71
C ALA A 41 24.50 -19.35 21.12
N ASN A 42 25.74 -19.44 21.62
CA ASN A 42 26.54 -18.27 22.00
C ASN A 42 26.86 -17.38 20.80
N ALA A 43 27.24 -17.98 19.66
CA ALA A 43 27.49 -17.25 18.43
C ALA A 43 26.22 -16.54 17.92
N PHE A 44 25.07 -17.20 17.99
CA PHE A 44 23.79 -16.62 17.60
C PHE A 44 23.37 -15.47 18.51
N GLU A 45 23.56 -15.60 19.82
CA GLU A 45 23.24 -14.55 20.79
C GLU A 45 24.03 -13.25 20.54
N GLN A 46 25.29 -13.39 20.09
CA GLN A 46 26.14 -12.24 19.73
C GLN A 46 25.98 -11.79 18.28
N SER A 47 25.15 -12.49 17.49
CA SER A 47 24.97 -12.18 16.09
C SER A 47 24.05 -10.99 15.87
N GLN A 48 24.29 -10.24 14.80
CA GLN A 48 23.47 -9.10 14.42
C GLN A 48 22.62 -9.43 13.19
N LEU A 49 21.31 -9.15 13.26
CA LEU A 49 20.43 -9.27 12.10
C LEU A 49 20.90 -8.28 11.01
N ILE A 50 21.14 -8.79 9.81
CA ILE A 50 21.55 -8.04 8.62
C ILE A 50 20.34 -7.65 7.78
N VAL A 51 19.48 -8.63 7.48
CA VAL A 51 18.28 -8.43 6.65
C VAL A 51 17.32 -9.61 6.83
N GLN A 52 16.03 -9.33 6.63
CA GLN A 52 15.01 -10.35 6.45
C GLN A 52 14.55 -10.33 5.00
N ASP A 53 14.95 -11.31 4.20
CA ASP A 53 14.60 -11.35 2.78
C ASP A 53 14.61 -12.76 2.17
N ALA A 54 14.08 -12.88 0.96
CA ALA A 54 14.17 -14.08 0.12
C ALA A 54 15.33 -13.91 -0.87
N LEU A 55 16.58 -14.02 -0.40
CA LEU A 55 17.78 -13.83 -1.24
C LEU A 55 17.99 -14.93 -2.30
N THR A 56 17.15 -15.97 -2.32
CA THR A 56 17.20 -17.05 -3.32
C THR A 56 15.86 -17.15 -4.04
N ASP A 57 15.89 -17.10 -5.37
CA ASP A 57 14.72 -17.20 -6.27
C ASP A 57 13.88 -18.48 -6.07
N THR A 58 14.45 -19.49 -5.40
CA THR A 58 13.83 -20.80 -5.19
C THR A 58 12.99 -20.91 -3.91
N VAL A 59 13.03 -19.92 -3.01
CA VAL A 59 12.36 -19.97 -1.70
C VAL A 59 11.34 -18.85 -1.60
N THR A 60 10.05 -19.20 -1.66
CA THR A 60 8.91 -18.28 -1.48
C THR A 60 8.81 -17.68 -0.08
N SER A 61 9.53 -18.21 0.90
CA SER A 61 9.55 -17.70 2.28
C SER A 61 10.76 -16.83 2.53
N LYS A 62 10.53 -15.60 3.03
CA LYS A 62 11.57 -14.75 3.60
C LYS A 62 12.36 -15.52 4.68
N THR A 63 13.62 -15.18 4.85
CA THR A 63 14.51 -15.76 5.86
C THR A 63 15.31 -14.64 6.52
N ASN A 64 15.76 -14.88 7.75
CA ASN A 64 16.59 -13.91 8.45
C ASN A 64 18.06 -14.27 8.28
N TYR A 65 18.89 -13.28 7.97
CA TYR A 65 20.34 -13.41 7.86
C TYR A 65 20.99 -12.69 9.03
N TYR A 66 21.76 -13.44 9.82
CA TYR A 66 22.50 -12.92 10.97
C TYR A 66 24.00 -13.02 10.71
N LEU A 67 24.75 -12.00 11.13
CA LEU A 67 26.21 -12.00 11.08
C LEU A 67 26.79 -12.18 12.47
N TYR A 68 27.69 -13.15 12.63
CA TYR A 68 28.60 -13.24 13.75
C TYR A 68 30.04 -13.30 13.22
N GLN A 69 30.84 -12.27 13.49
CA GLN A 69 32.18 -12.13 12.90
C GLN A 69 32.13 -12.22 11.36
N ASP A 70 32.66 -13.30 10.78
CA ASP A 70 32.62 -13.59 9.35
C ASP A 70 31.69 -14.77 9.00
N ILE A 71 30.80 -15.17 9.91
CA ILE A 71 29.85 -16.26 9.74
C ILE A 71 28.46 -15.70 9.56
N ILE A 72 27.81 -16.10 8.46
CA ILE A 72 26.39 -15.86 8.22
C ILE A 72 25.59 -17.06 8.73
N MET A 73 24.63 -16.79 9.60
CA MET A 73 23.66 -17.74 10.13
C MET A 73 22.27 -17.41 9.56
N VAL A 74 21.56 -18.42 9.08
CA VAL A 74 20.25 -18.26 8.45
C VAL A 74 19.16 -18.90 9.30
N THR A 75 18.11 -18.16 9.61
CA THR A 75 16.93 -18.67 10.33
C THR A 75 15.65 -18.47 9.54
N ASP A 76 14.59 -19.17 9.95
CA ASP A 76 13.23 -18.85 9.49
C ASP A 76 12.77 -17.47 10.03
N VAL A 77 11.75 -16.89 9.40
CA VAL A 77 11.20 -15.56 9.77
C VAL A 77 10.90 -15.45 11.27
N ASN A 78 10.39 -16.52 11.88
CA ASN A 78 9.95 -16.52 13.27
C ASN A 78 11.06 -16.87 14.26
N ILE A 79 12.31 -17.05 13.80
CA ILE A 79 13.45 -17.43 14.64
C ILE A 79 13.15 -18.69 15.48
N LYS A 80 12.43 -19.65 14.87
CA LYS A 80 12.17 -20.96 15.49
C LYS A 80 13.30 -21.93 15.22
N ARG A 81 13.95 -21.83 14.07
CA ARG A 81 14.93 -22.80 13.57
C ARG A 81 16.14 -22.14 12.92
N LEU A 82 17.32 -22.65 13.25
CA LEU A 82 18.57 -22.37 12.53
C LEU A 82 18.69 -23.33 11.34
N ILE A 83 18.63 -22.80 10.13
CA ILE A 83 18.51 -23.56 8.88
C ILE A 83 19.88 -23.94 8.33
N THR A 84 20.75 -22.96 8.11
CA THR A 84 22.10 -23.17 7.56
C THR A 84 23.06 -22.07 8.03
N CYS A 85 24.36 -22.30 7.89
CA CYS A 85 25.39 -21.29 8.01
C CYS A 85 26.43 -21.39 6.90
N TYR A 86 27.18 -20.30 6.70
CA TYR A 86 28.38 -20.27 5.88
C TYR A 86 29.32 -19.16 6.34
N ARG A 87 30.61 -19.34 6.05
CA ARG A 87 31.63 -18.33 6.29
C ARG A 87 31.77 -17.45 5.06
N ILE A 88 31.89 -16.14 5.25
CA ILE A 88 32.17 -15.19 4.19
C ILE A 88 33.58 -15.49 3.67
N SER A 89 33.67 -15.92 2.41
CA SER A 89 34.93 -16.25 1.76
C SER A 89 35.07 -15.33 0.56
N LEU A 90 35.98 -14.36 0.68
CA LEU A 90 36.39 -13.47 -0.40
C LEU A 90 37.84 -13.79 -0.77
N PRO A 91 38.28 -13.56 -2.01
CA PRO A 91 39.64 -13.84 -2.47
C PRO A 91 40.66 -12.80 -1.96
N PHE A 92 40.60 -12.45 -0.68
CA PHE A 92 41.46 -11.47 -0.02
C PHE A 92 42.00 -12.00 1.32
N PRO A 93 43.15 -11.47 1.81
CA PRO A 93 43.64 -11.74 3.16
C PRO A 93 42.61 -11.44 4.26
N GLU A 94 42.61 -12.22 5.35
CA GLU A 94 41.64 -12.11 6.45
C GLU A 94 41.50 -10.69 7.03
N PRO A 95 42.56 -9.88 7.22
CA PRO A 95 42.42 -8.50 7.69
C PRO A 95 41.60 -7.62 6.74
N ILE A 96 41.72 -7.85 5.42
CA ILE A 96 40.96 -7.13 4.41
C ILE A 96 39.50 -7.58 4.42
N VAL A 97 39.26 -8.89 4.50
CA VAL A 97 37.89 -9.43 4.60
C VAL A 97 37.17 -8.88 5.82
N LYS A 98 37.84 -8.85 6.97
CA LYS A 98 37.29 -8.26 8.21
C LYS A 98 36.94 -6.79 8.01
N ASN A 99 37.83 -5.99 7.41
CA ASN A 99 37.56 -4.58 7.14
C ASN A 99 36.37 -4.38 6.19
N ILE A 100 36.23 -5.23 5.16
CA ILE A 100 35.09 -5.20 4.24
C ILE A 100 33.79 -5.47 5.00
N ILE A 101 33.78 -6.49 5.86
CA ILE A 101 32.61 -6.83 6.69
C ILE A 101 32.25 -5.67 7.61
N ASP A 102 33.23 -5.14 8.36
CA ASP A 102 33.01 -4.04 9.31
C ASP A 102 32.49 -2.78 8.61
N THR A 103 33.09 -2.41 7.46
CA THR A 103 32.64 -1.27 6.64
C THR A 103 31.24 -1.48 6.09
N THR A 104 30.92 -2.68 5.60
CA THR A 104 29.60 -3.00 5.05
C THR A 104 28.53 -2.96 6.14
N MET A 105 28.81 -3.51 7.31
CA MET A 105 27.89 -3.50 8.46
C MET A 105 27.66 -2.08 8.99
N SER A 106 28.72 -1.26 9.06
CA SER A 106 28.60 0.16 9.41
C SER A 106 27.66 0.88 8.43
N ARG A 107 27.84 0.67 7.12
CA ARG A 107 26.97 1.27 6.10
C ARG A 107 25.52 0.78 6.20
N ILE A 108 25.29 -0.49 6.49
CA ILE A 108 23.95 -1.03 6.74
C ILE A 108 23.32 -0.34 7.97
N GLY A 109 24.09 -0.14 9.04
CA GLY A 109 23.66 0.60 10.22
C GLY A 109 23.24 2.04 9.90
N GLU A 110 24.08 2.78 9.15
CA GLU A 110 23.75 4.13 8.69
C GLU A 110 22.47 4.17 7.85
N LEU A 111 22.29 3.23 6.93
CA LEU A 111 21.09 3.16 6.10
C LEU A 111 19.84 2.89 6.93
N ARG A 112 19.92 2.01 7.93
CA ARG A 112 18.81 1.76 8.87
C ARG A 112 18.46 3.01 9.67
N GLN A 113 19.46 3.72 10.18
CA GLN A 113 19.23 4.95 10.92
C GLN A 113 18.58 6.02 10.02
N ASN A 114 19.10 6.22 8.81
CA ASN A 114 18.51 7.14 7.84
C ASN A 114 17.05 6.80 7.48
N ILE A 115 16.72 5.50 7.36
CA ILE A 115 15.34 5.06 7.15
C ILE A 115 14.48 5.40 8.37
N HIS A 116 14.98 5.14 9.57
CA HIS A 116 14.27 5.43 10.82
C HIS A 116 14.03 6.94 11.02
N ASP A 117 15.05 7.77 10.81
CA ASP A 117 14.96 9.22 10.94
C ASP A 117 13.96 9.79 9.93
N ARG A 118 14.06 9.38 8.66
CA ARG A 118 13.10 9.80 7.63
C ARG A 118 11.69 9.35 7.95
N HIS A 119 11.48 8.13 8.43
CA HIS A 119 10.15 7.68 8.84
C HIS A 119 9.62 8.53 10.00
N THR A 120 10.46 8.86 10.97
CA THR A 120 10.10 9.67 12.13
C THR A 120 9.71 11.09 11.73
N ASP A 121 10.46 11.72 10.81
CA ASP A 121 10.17 13.06 10.30
C ASP A 121 8.92 13.10 9.41
N LEU A 122 8.67 12.02 8.66
CA LEU A 122 7.53 11.93 7.74
C LEU A 122 6.20 11.63 8.44
N ILE A 123 6.20 11.01 9.63
CA ILE A 123 4.96 10.68 10.36
C ILE A 123 4.13 11.94 10.68
N PRO A 124 4.69 13.01 11.28
CA PRO A 124 3.94 14.26 11.51
C PRO A 124 3.44 14.89 10.22
N GLN A 125 4.25 14.86 9.16
CA GLN A 125 3.87 15.42 7.87
C GLN A 125 2.71 14.64 7.26
N TRP A 126 2.75 13.31 7.27
CA TRP A 126 1.66 12.44 6.81
C TRP A 126 0.38 12.68 7.60
N GLN A 127 0.47 12.81 8.93
CA GLN A 127 -0.69 13.09 9.78
C GLN A 127 -1.33 14.44 9.42
N LEU A 128 -0.51 15.48 9.21
CA LEU A 128 -0.99 16.79 8.78
C LEU A 128 -1.59 16.75 7.36
N THR A 129 -0.95 16.08 6.42
CA THR A 129 -1.47 15.95 5.05
C THR A 129 -2.80 15.21 5.04
N ASN A 130 -2.92 14.11 5.80
CA ASN A 130 -4.17 13.36 5.91
C ASN A 130 -5.29 14.20 6.53
N SER A 131 -5.03 14.98 7.59
CA SER A 131 -6.07 15.83 8.18
C SER A 131 -6.55 16.91 7.22
N ILE A 132 -5.64 17.53 6.47
CA ILE A 132 -5.97 18.50 5.42
C ILE A 132 -6.80 17.82 4.32
N MET A 133 -6.40 16.63 3.88
CA MET A 133 -7.14 15.87 2.86
C MET A 133 -8.57 15.58 3.30
N THR A 134 -8.75 15.06 4.53
CA THR A 134 -10.07 14.76 5.08
C THR A 134 -10.94 16.01 5.18
N GLU A 135 -10.39 17.15 5.59
CA GLU A 135 -11.16 18.41 5.59
C GLU A 135 -11.55 18.85 4.17
N LYS A 136 -10.66 18.67 3.18
CA LYS A 136 -10.97 18.97 1.78
C LYS A 136 -12.00 18.02 1.17
N GLU A 137 -11.98 16.75 1.56
CA GLU A 137 -13.02 15.77 1.17
C GLU A 137 -14.39 16.20 1.75
N ARG A 138 -14.43 16.63 3.01
CA ARG A 138 -15.64 17.17 3.64
C ARG A 138 -16.17 18.41 2.92
N GLU A 139 -15.28 19.34 2.55
CA GLU A 139 -15.64 20.53 1.78
C GLU A 139 -16.22 20.17 0.40
N ILE A 140 -15.66 19.15 -0.27
CA ILE A 140 -16.20 18.64 -1.53
C ILE A 140 -17.61 18.08 -1.35
N GLU A 141 -17.86 17.29 -0.31
CA GLU A 141 -19.17 16.72 -0.01
C GLU A 141 -20.23 17.82 0.25
N GLU A 142 -19.88 18.84 1.04
CA GLU A 142 -20.77 19.99 1.30
C GLU A 142 -21.10 20.75 0.01
N LEU A 143 -20.11 21.00 -0.84
CA LEU A 143 -20.33 21.66 -2.13
C LEU A 143 -21.18 20.82 -3.08
N GLN A 144 -21.01 19.50 -3.10
CA GLN A 144 -21.85 18.60 -3.89
C GLN A 144 -23.31 18.62 -3.40
N SER A 145 -23.54 18.57 -2.09
CA SER A 145 -24.89 18.71 -1.53
C SER A 145 -25.55 20.04 -1.91
N ASN A 146 -24.79 21.12 -1.91
CA ASN A 146 -25.30 22.44 -2.34
C ASN A 146 -25.64 22.47 -3.83
N ILE A 147 -24.81 21.87 -4.68
CA ILE A 147 -25.08 21.75 -6.12
C ILE A 147 -26.39 21.01 -6.35
N ASP A 148 -26.62 19.90 -5.65
CA ASP A 148 -27.82 19.11 -5.84
C ASP A 148 -29.09 19.83 -5.36
N ARG A 149 -29.02 20.55 -4.23
CA ARG A 149 -30.12 21.44 -3.80
C ARG A 149 -30.46 22.50 -4.85
N ILE A 150 -29.46 23.15 -5.44
CA ILE A 150 -29.68 24.18 -6.47
C ILE A 150 -30.29 23.57 -7.74
N LYS A 151 -29.90 22.34 -8.11
CA LYS A 151 -30.53 21.63 -9.23
C LYS A 151 -32.01 21.36 -8.97
N ASP A 152 -32.37 20.97 -7.76
CA ASP A 152 -33.76 20.72 -7.38
C ASP A 152 -34.59 22.01 -7.43
N GLU A 153 -34.03 23.12 -6.92
CA GLU A 153 -34.66 24.45 -7.01
C GLU A 153 -34.88 24.86 -8.48
N LEU A 154 -33.89 24.67 -9.35
CA LEU A 154 -34.03 24.94 -10.78
C LEU A 154 -35.10 24.05 -11.46
N ALA A 155 -35.21 22.78 -11.05
CA ALA A 155 -36.24 21.89 -11.56
C ALA A 155 -37.65 22.36 -11.15
N ALA A 156 -37.81 22.82 -9.92
CA ALA A 156 -39.07 23.39 -9.43
C ALA A 156 -39.46 24.66 -10.20
N ILE A 157 -38.53 25.61 -10.38
CA ILE A 157 -38.77 26.85 -11.13
C ILE A 157 -39.16 26.54 -12.59
N ARG A 158 -38.47 25.59 -13.24
CA ARG A 158 -38.81 25.19 -14.62
C ARG A 158 -40.21 24.59 -14.73
N LYS A 159 -40.63 23.83 -13.72
CA LYS A 159 -41.98 23.27 -13.67
C LYS A 159 -43.02 24.38 -13.53
N GLU A 160 -42.80 25.32 -12.62
CA GLU A 160 -43.68 26.48 -12.44
C GLU A 160 -43.79 27.33 -13.72
N ASP A 161 -42.68 27.61 -14.41
CA ASP A 161 -42.70 28.31 -15.70
C ASP A 161 -43.52 27.55 -16.75
N SER A 162 -43.38 26.22 -16.81
CA SER A 162 -44.15 25.39 -17.76
C SER A 162 -45.66 25.39 -17.46
N GLU A 163 -46.05 25.35 -16.19
CA GLU A 163 -47.45 25.42 -15.77
C GLU A 163 -48.05 26.79 -16.06
N SER A 164 -47.31 27.87 -15.80
CA SER A 164 -47.70 29.24 -16.10
C SER A 164 -47.93 29.45 -17.60
N ARG A 165 -47.02 28.97 -18.45
CA ARG A 165 -47.19 29.00 -19.91
C ARG A 165 -48.42 28.22 -20.37
N ALA A 166 -48.65 27.02 -19.82
CA ALA A 166 -49.81 26.21 -20.17
C ALA A 166 -51.14 26.90 -19.81
N VAL A 167 -51.19 27.64 -18.69
CA VAL A 167 -52.35 28.46 -18.33
C VAL A 167 -52.55 29.60 -19.33
N SER A 168 -51.47 30.30 -19.68
CA SER A 168 -51.52 31.39 -20.66
C SER A 168 -52.01 30.91 -22.03
N ASP A 169 -51.53 29.76 -22.50
CA ASP A 169 -51.96 29.15 -23.76
C ASP A 169 -53.45 28.82 -23.76
N ARG A 170 -53.97 28.25 -22.66
CA ARG A 170 -55.41 27.97 -22.50
C ARG A 170 -56.25 29.24 -22.57
N MET A 171 -55.82 30.31 -21.89
CA MET A 171 -56.52 31.59 -21.94
C MET A 171 -56.53 32.17 -23.36
N TYR A 172 -55.43 32.01 -24.10
CA TYR A 172 -55.36 32.46 -25.49
C TYR A 172 -56.32 31.68 -26.40
N ASP A 173 -56.47 30.38 -26.17
CA ASP A 173 -57.44 29.55 -26.90
C ASP A 173 -58.89 29.88 -26.54
N GLU A 174 -59.19 30.21 -25.27
CA GLU A 174 -60.51 30.73 -24.88
C GLU A 174 -60.82 32.06 -25.58
N ILE A 175 -59.86 32.98 -25.64
CA ILE A 175 -60.02 34.26 -26.36
C ILE A 175 -60.35 34.00 -27.83
N LYS A 176 -59.65 33.08 -28.50
CA LYS A 176 -59.94 32.72 -29.90
C LYS A 176 -61.37 32.21 -30.06
N GLU A 177 -61.84 31.39 -29.14
CA GLU A 177 -63.19 30.83 -29.22
C GLU A 177 -64.26 31.92 -29.03
N TYR A 178 -64.11 32.80 -28.04
CA TYR A 178 -65.01 33.93 -27.88
C TYR A 178 -64.96 34.90 -29.07
N ALA A 179 -63.77 35.15 -29.62
CA ALA A 179 -63.62 35.96 -30.83
C ALA A 179 -64.36 35.33 -32.03
N ARG A 180 -64.28 34.01 -32.22
CA ARG A 180 -65.04 33.30 -33.26
C ARG A 180 -66.55 33.45 -33.08
N ILE A 181 -67.04 33.33 -31.84
CA ILE A 181 -68.46 33.51 -31.53
C ILE A 181 -68.92 34.92 -31.92
N LEU A 182 -68.17 35.96 -31.52
CA LEU A 182 -68.48 37.35 -31.84
C LEU A 182 -68.42 37.63 -33.35
N CYS A 183 -67.44 37.05 -34.04
CA CYS A 183 -67.25 37.23 -35.48
C CYS A 183 -68.16 36.31 -36.34
N ASN A 184 -69.12 35.58 -35.74
CA ASN A 184 -70.01 34.67 -36.45
C ASN A 184 -71.20 35.38 -37.13
N SER A 185 -70.95 36.46 -37.87
CA SER A 185 -71.97 37.19 -38.63
C SER A 185 -72.03 36.70 -40.06
N MET A 186 -73.22 36.30 -40.54
CA MET A 186 -73.42 35.89 -41.94
C MET A 186 -73.20 37.04 -42.91
N ALA A 187 -73.56 38.28 -42.53
CA ALA A 187 -73.30 39.46 -43.35
C ALA A 187 -71.79 39.72 -43.49
N LEU A 188 -71.04 39.65 -42.38
CA LEU A 188 -69.58 39.80 -42.40
C LEU A 188 -68.91 38.70 -43.25
N LYS A 189 -69.37 37.45 -43.15
CA LYS A 189 -68.85 36.35 -43.96
C LYS A 189 -69.11 36.57 -45.45
N GLN A 190 -70.29 37.07 -45.81
CA GLN A 190 -70.63 37.39 -47.20
C GLN A 190 -69.78 38.55 -47.72
N ASP A 191 -69.61 39.63 -46.93
CA ASP A 191 -68.75 40.77 -47.30
C ASP A 191 -67.29 40.34 -47.51
N ILE A 192 -66.77 39.41 -46.69
CA ILE A 192 -65.43 38.86 -46.87
C ILE A 192 -65.34 38.03 -48.17
N ILE A 193 -66.34 37.21 -48.49
CA ILE A 193 -66.37 36.41 -49.73
C ILE A 193 -66.44 37.32 -50.95
N ASP A 194 -67.32 38.31 -50.91
CA ASP A 194 -67.57 39.25 -52.01
C ASP A 194 -66.38 40.21 -52.20
N GLY A 195 -65.61 40.51 -51.15
CA GLY A 195 -64.39 41.32 -51.24
C GLY A 195 -63.11 40.55 -51.60
N ILE A 196 -63.14 39.22 -51.61
CA ILE A 196 -62.03 38.35 -52.06
C ILE A 196 -62.24 37.89 -53.52
N CYS A 197 -63.46 37.98 -54.06
CA CYS A 197 -63.77 37.82 -55.49
C CYS A 197 -63.60 39.14 -56.26
#